data_AF-U2U1R7-F1
#
_entry.id   AF-U2U1R7-F1
#
_cell.length_a   1.000
_cell.length_b   1.000
_cell.length_c   1.000
_cell.angle_alpha   90.00
_cell.angle_beta   90.00
_cell.angle_gamma   90.00
#
_symmetry.space_group_name_H-M   'P 1'
#
loop_
_entity.id
_entity.type
_entity.pdbx_description
1 polymer ?
#
loop_
_entity_poly.entity_id
_entity_poly.type
_entity_poly.pdbx_seq_one_letter_code
_entity_poly.pdbx_strand_id
1 'polypeptide(L)'
;MGDSLLLGTCYHPEALNSSASSNPDSNGESIHQHEKTEAALARELVGRLVVGAAGVISGIKPASLVNYVPHVLELNGTHPRAARAAERKAICCCARNLVRFGLRLIVLDRRGGRVVLFIYRPCALKQVLTDSKVCSLLTATGYDIRSLDTVISTLRQRMANYYGAATHGAASFPHEVGLLLGYPAEDVRGFMAGKKEVCRGPWKAYGDVKAAQARFHCIAACERHCRERFAAGESFAELLAQPSVMHILQSVL
;
A
#
# COMPACT_ATOMS: atom_id res chain seq x y z
N MET A 1 -10.17 -1.11 19.20
CA MET A 1 -8.80 -1.01 18.63
C MET A 1 -8.17 0.30 19.06
N GLY A 2 -7.25 0.25 20.03
CA GLY A 2 -6.47 1.42 20.45
C GLY A 2 -5.32 1.69 19.48
N ASP A 3 -4.95 2.96 19.29
CA ASP A 3 -3.85 3.41 18.43
C ASP A 3 -2.51 2.69 18.76
N SER A 4 -2.30 2.33 20.03
CA SER A 4 -1.11 1.62 20.53
C SER A 4 -0.91 0.23 19.91
N LEU A 5 -1.99 -0.47 19.55
CA LEU A 5 -1.93 -1.86 19.09
C LEU A 5 -1.35 -1.96 17.66
N LEU A 6 -1.78 -1.05 16.77
CA LEU A 6 -1.29 -0.99 15.40
C LEU A 6 0.15 -0.49 15.33
N LEU A 7 0.45 0.55 16.10
CA LEU A 7 1.77 1.19 16.09
C LEU A 7 2.85 0.32 16.74
N GLY A 8 2.51 -0.38 17.83
CA GLY A 8 3.39 -1.34 18.49
C GLY A 8 3.42 -2.73 17.84
N THR A 9 2.83 -2.91 16.66
CA THR A 9 2.88 -4.20 15.97
C THR A 9 4.31 -4.49 15.51
N CYS A 10 4.89 -5.59 16.00
CA CYS A 10 6.17 -6.15 15.57
C CYS A 10 5.95 -7.43 14.76
N TYR A 11 6.98 -7.89 14.04
CA TYR A 11 6.94 -9.20 13.41
C TYR A 11 6.90 -10.32 14.46
N HIS A 12 5.94 -11.25 14.32
CA HIS A 12 5.85 -12.46 15.13
C HIS A 12 5.73 -13.69 14.23
N PRO A 13 6.76 -14.55 14.15
CA PRO A 13 6.73 -15.74 13.28
C PRO A 13 5.72 -16.80 13.73
N GLU A 14 5.32 -16.84 15.00
CA GLU A 14 4.56 -17.97 15.58
C GLU A 14 3.08 -17.68 15.88
N ALA A 15 2.56 -16.50 15.56
CA ALA A 15 1.22 -16.08 15.98
C ALA A 15 0.05 -16.65 15.14
N LEU A 16 0.24 -17.85 14.57
CA LEU A 16 -0.78 -18.67 13.90
C LEU A 16 -1.16 -19.94 14.70
N ASN A 17 -0.40 -20.34 15.73
CA ASN A 17 -0.63 -21.61 16.45
C ASN A 17 -0.62 -21.48 18.00
N SER A 18 -1.34 -20.51 18.57
CA SER A 18 -1.52 -20.46 20.04
C SER A 18 -2.98 -20.66 20.43
N SER A 19 -3.34 -21.92 20.67
CA SER A 19 -4.55 -22.31 21.41
C SER A 19 -4.21 -22.44 22.89
N ALA A 20 -4.39 -21.38 23.67
CA ALA A 20 -4.41 -21.45 25.13
C ALA A 20 -5.85 -21.57 25.61
N SER A 21 -6.19 -22.74 26.16
CA SER A 21 -7.49 -23.03 26.79
C SER A 21 -7.59 -22.40 28.18
N SER A 22 -8.69 -21.72 28.47
CA SER A 22 -9.24 -21.61 29.83
C SER A 22 -10.74 -21.25 29.76
N ASN A 23 -11.49 -21.76 30.74
CA ASN A 23 -12.95 -21.96 30.79
C ASN A 23 -13.84 -20.69 30.68
N PRO A 24 -15.13 -20.83 30.29
CA PRO A 24 -15.92 -19.74 29.74
C PRO A 24 -16.77 -18.97 30.77
N ASP A 25 -16.60 -17.64 30.79
CA ASP A 25 -17.62 -16.68 31.24
C ASP A 25 -18.23 -16.02 29.99
N SER A 26 -19.51 -16.26 29.73
CA SER A 26 -20.16 -16.01 28.44
C SER A 26 -20.22 -14.54 27.98
N ASN A 27 -20.09 -13.57 28.90
CA ASN A 27 -19.95 -12.15 28.57
C ASN A 27 -18.48 -11.71 28.39
N GLY A 28 -17.54 -12.37 29.07
CA GLY A 28 -16.10 -12.11 28.95
C GLY A 28 -15.49 -12.70 27.68
N GLU A 29 -15.99 -13.85 27.23
CA GLU A 29 -15.52 -14.51 26.00
C GLU A 29 -15.78 -13.68 24.74
N SER A 30 -16.93 -13.01 24.64
CA SER A 30 -17.27 -12.19 23.47
C SER A 30 -16.37 -10.96 23.33
N ILE A 31 -16.05 -10.30 24.45
CA ILE A 31 -15.15 -9.15 24.50
C ILE A 31 -13.71 -9.60 24.19
N HIS A 32 -13.24 -10.68 24.83
CA HIS A 32 -11.89 -11.19 24.64
C HIS A 32 -11.65 -11.69 23.20
N GLN A 33 -12.62 -12.37 22.60
CA GLN A 33 -12.55 -12.83 21.21
C GLN A 33 -12.56 -11.67 20.21
N HIS A 34 -13.32 -10.61 20.50
CA HIS A 34 -13.33 -9.39 19.70
C HIS A 34 -11.96 -8.71 19.70
N GLU A 35 -11.35 -8.54 20.89
CA GLU A 35 -10.01 -7.95 21.03
C GLU A 35 -8.92 -8.78 20.33
N LYS A 36 -8.98 -10.12 20.44
CA LYS A 36 -8.08 -11.04 19.74
C LYS A 36 -8.18 -10.90 18.22
N THR A 37 -9.40 -10.79 17.70
CA THR A 37 -9.66 -10.63 16.27
C THR A 37 -9.15 -9.29 15.75
N GLU A 38 -9.38 -8.20 16.50
CA GLU A 38 -8.86 -6.88 16.16
C GLU A 38 -7.33 -6.87 16.12
N ALA A 39 -6.66 -7.47 17.12
CA ALA A 39 -5.21 -7.58 17.16
C ALA A 39 -4.65 -8.39 15.99
N ALA A 40 -5.31 -9.50 15.62
CA ALA A 40 -4.88 -10.30 14.48
C ALA A 40 -5.06 -9.57 13.15
N LEU A 41 -6.19 -8.86 12.94
CA LEU A 41 -6.39 -8.02 11.76
C LEU A 41 -5.34 -6.91 11.65
N ALA A 42 -5.00 -6.27 12.78
CA ALA A 42 -3.94 -5.28 12.83
C ALA A 42 -2.60 -5.88 12.38
N ARG A 43 -2.23 -7.04 12.93
CA ARG A 43 -0.98 -7.74 12.56
C ARG A 43 -0.93 -8.10 11.08
N GLU A 44 -1.99 -8.70 10.53
CA GLU A 44 -2.04 -9.06 9.12
C GLU A 44 -1.95 -7.82 8.20
N LEU A 45 -2.70 -6.77 8.53
CA LEU A 45 -2.69 -5.53 7.76
C LEU A 45 -1.30 -4.88 7.78
N VAL A 46 -0.68 -4.73 8.95
CA VAL A 46 0.66 -4.15 9.11
C VAL A 46 1.68 -5.00 8.36
N GLY A 47 1.69 -6.31 8.56
CA GLY A 47 2.60 -7.21 7.84
C GLY A 47 2.45 -7.09 6.32
N ARG A 48 1.22 -6.99 5.82
CA ARG A 48 0.96 -6.79 4.39
C ARG A 48 1.43 -5.42 3.89
N LEU A 49 1.26 -4.36 4.67
CA LEU A 49 1.77 -3.03 4.35
C LEU A 49 3.29 -2.99 4.33
N VAL A 50 3.97 -3.60 5.30
CA VAL A 50 5.44 -3.68 5.31
C VAL A 50 5.93 -4.43 4.07
N VAL A 51 5.33 -5.58 3.73
CA VAL A 51 5.76 -6.34 2.54
C VAL A 51 5.50 -5.56 1.25
N GLY A 52 4.28 -5.03 1.07
CA GLY A 52 3.83 -4.43 -0.19
C GLY A 52 4.16 -2.95 -0.38
N ALA A 53 4.52 -2.24 0.70
CA ALA A 53 4.78 -0.81 0.68
C ALA A 53 6.08 -0.43 1.42
N ALA A 54 7.01 -1.36 1.60
CA ALA A 54 8.34 -1.09 2.13
C ALA A 54 9.01 0.12 1.45
N GLY A 55 8.85 0.29 0.13
CA GLY A 55 9.42 1.42 -0.59
C GLY A 55 8.81 2.76 -0.18
N VAL A 56 7.52 2.78 0.14
CA VAL A 56 6.82 3.97 0.62
C VAL A 56 7.18 4.23 2.08
N ILE A 57 7.22 3.19 2.92
CA ILE A 57 7.58 3.27 4.34
C ILE A 57 9.02 3.80 4.49
N SER A 58 9.98 3.27 3.75
CA SER A 58 11.37 3.76 3.70
C SER A 58 11.53 5.12 2.98
N GLY A 59 10.48 5.62 2.33
CA GLY A 59 10.48 6.91 1.64
C GLY A 59 11.21 6.93 0.30
N ILE A 60 11.60 5.78 -0.26
CA ILE A 60 12.19 5.69 -1.61
C ILE A 60 11.12 5.79 -2.72
N LYS A 61 9.87 5.42 -2.43
CA LYS A 61 8.74 5.50 -3.36
C LYS A 61 7.66 6.48 -2.89
N PRO A 62 7.02 7.22 -3.82
CA PRO A 62 5.92 8.12 -3.48
C PRO A 62 4.64 7.37 -3.10
N ALA A 63 4.37 6.21 -3.72
CA ALA A 63 3.20 5.40 -3.46
C ALA A 63 3.37 3.92 -3.82
N SER A 64 2.46 3.08 -3.30
CA SER A 64 2.33 1.65 -3.58
C SER A 64 0.87 1.22 -3.61
N LEU A 65 0.57 0.27 -4.49
CA LEU A 65 -0.67 -0.52 -4.46
C LEU A 65 -0.43 -1.78 -3.64
N VAL A 66 -1.30 -2.05 -2.68
CA VAL A 66 -1.21 -3.22 -1.79
C VAL A 66 -2.51 -4.01 -1.85
N ASN A 67 -2.42 -5.27 -2.26
CA ASN A 67 -3.52 -6.21 -2.11
C ASN A 67 -3.48 -6.79 -0.69
N TYR A 68 -4.57 -6.62 0.05
CA TYR A 68 -4.76 -7.15 1.39
C TYR A 68 -5.90 -8.17 1.40
N VAL A 69 -5.67 -9.32 2.02
CA VAL A 69 -6.69 -10.36 2.21
C VAL A 69 -6.68 -10.69 3.71
N PRO A 70 -7.77 -10.45 4.44
CA PRO A 70 -7.86 -10.65 5.90
C PRO A 70 -8.15 -12.13 6.23
N HIS A 71 -7.12 -12.97 6.28
CA HIS A 71 -7.28 -14.43 6.47
C HIS A 71 -7.87 -14.79 7.84
N VAL A 72 -7.60 -13.99 8.88
CA VAL A 72 -8.18 -14.19 10.21
C VAL A 72 -9.73 -14.16 10.24
N LEU A 73 -10.37 -13.58 9.22
CA LEU A 73 -11.82 -13.56 9.12
C LEU A 73 -12.41 -14.88 8.62
N GLU A 74 -11.62 -15.70 7.91
CA GLU A 74 -12.04 -17.03 7.45
C GLU A 74 -11.93 -18.07 8.58
N LEU A 75 -10.95 -17.91 9.47
CA LEU A 75 -10.66 -18.87 10.55
C LEU A 75 -11.63 -18.82 11.73
N ASN A 76 -12.26 -17.66 11.97
CA ASN A 76 -13.05 -17.42 13.19
C ASN A 76 -14.56 -17.63 13.03
N GLY A 77 -15.03 -18.26 11.94
CA GLY A 77 -16.46 -18.53 11.70
C GLY A 77 -17.36 -17.28 11.80
N THR A 78 -16.78 -16.09 11.66
CA THR A 78 -17.43 -14.82 11.98
C THR A 78 -18.44 -14.48 10.91
N HIS A 79 -19.63 -14.02 11.31
CA HIS A 79 -20.67 -13.62 10.36
C HIS A 79 -20.13 -12.59 9.34
N PRO A 80 -20.37 -12.75 8.03
CA PRO A 80 -19.72 -11.95 6.98
C PRO A 80 -19.85 -10.42 7.13
N ARG A 81 -20.96 -9.94 7.70
CA ARG A 81 -21.16 -8.51 7.99
C ARG A 81 -20.23 -7.99 9.10
N ALA A 82 -20.09 -8.75 10.19
CA ALA A 82 -19.24 -8.38 11.31
C ALA A 82 -17.76 -8.43 10.91
N ALA A 83 -17.37 -9.44 10.13
CA ALA A 83 -16.04 -9.57 9.54
C ALA A 83 -15.68 -8.32 8.70
N ARG A 84 -16.58 -7.88 7.81
CA ARG A 84 -16.39 -6.65 7.01
C ARG A 84 -16.29 -5.39 7.87
N ALA A 85 -17.05 -5.30 8.96
CA ALA A 85 -16.99 -4.16 9.87
C ALA A 85 -15.64 -4.08 10.61
N ALA A 86 -15.14 -5.24 11.08
CA ALA A 86 -13.84 -5.34 11.73
C ALA A 86 -12.68 -5.00 10.78
N GLU A 87 -12.69 -5.53 9.55
CA GLU A 87 -11.73 -5.17 8.50
C GLU A 87 -11.71 -3.65 8.25
N ARG A 88 -12.89 -3.05 8.05
CA ARG A 88 -13.03 -1.61 7.82
C ARG A 88 -12.47 -0.81 8.99
N LYS A 89 -12.76 -1.22 10.23
CA LYS A 89 -12.26 -0.58 11.44
C LYS A 89 -10.73 -0.65 11.50
N ALA A 90 -10.13 -1.81 11.23
CA ALA A 90 -8.67 -1.97 11.21
C ALA A 90 -8.00 -1.06 10.18
N ILE A 91 -8.52 -1.03 8.95
CA ILE A 91 -8.01 -0.15 7.89
C ILE A 91 -8.18 1.33 8.26
N CYS A 92 -9.34 1.73 8.79
CA CYS A 92 -9.59 3.11 9.21
C CYS A 92 -8.67 3.54 10.36
N CYS A 93 -8.44 2.69 11.35
CA CYS A 93 -7.50 2.95 12.43
C CYS A 93 -6.07 3.09 11.90
N CYS A 94 -5.64 2.20 11.00
CA CYS A 94 -4.33 2.29 10.35
C CYS A 94 -4.18 3.60 9.57
N ALA A 95 -5.16 3.94 8.73
CA ALA A 95 -5.16 5.16 7.94
C ALA A 95 -5.04 6.42 8.82
N ARG A 96 -5.77 6.48 9.95
CA ARG A 96 -5.67 7.60 10.90
C ARG A 96 -4.27 7.72 11.51
N ASN A 97 -3.66 6.61 11.90
CA ASN A 97 -2.34 6.60 12.52
C ASN A 97 -1.23 6.98 11.53
N LEU A 98 -1.31 6.52 10.28
CA LEU A 98 -0.34 6.83 9.22
C LEU A 98 -0.23 8.35 8.92
N VAL A 99 -1.29 9.12 9.13
CA VAL A 99 -1.26 10.58 8.94
C VAL A 99 -0.19 11.24 9.82
N ARG A 100 0.03 10.73 11.05
CA ARG A 100 1.05 11.24 11.98
C ARG A 100 2.48 11.06 11.44
N PHE A 101 2.67 10.15 10.48
CA PHE A 101 3.96 9.84 9.85
C PHE A 101 4.04 10.37 8.40
N GLY A 102 3.16 11.29 8.02
CA GLY A 102 3.15 11.88 6.68
C GLY A 102 2.72 10.91 5.57
N LEU A 103 1.94 9.89 5.92
CA LEU A 103 1.43 8.87 5.01
C LEU A 103 -0.10 8.92 4.96
N ARG A 104 -0.66 8.54 3.82
CA ARG A 104 -2.10 8.34 3.65
C ARG A 104 -2.36 6.95 3.11
N LEU A 105 -3.41 6.33 3.61
CA LEU A 105 -3.89 5.02 3.17
C LEU A 105 -5.35 5.15 2.76
N ILE A 106 -5.68 4.76 1.53
CA ILE A 106 -7.05 4.76 1.02
C ILE A 106 -7.40 3.38 0.44
N VAL A 107 -8.68 3.04 0.49
CA VAL A 107 -9.21 1.86 -0.19
C VAL A 107 -9.66 2.27 -1.59
N LEU A 108 -9.15 1.57 -2.60
CA LEU A 108 -9.54 1.74 -4.00
C LEU A 108 -10.68 0.79 -4.39
N ASP A 109 -10.67 -0.45 -3.88
CA ASP A 109 -11.68 -1.45 -4.21
C ASP A 109 -11.78 -2.57 -3.17
N ARG A 110 -12.91 -3.28 -3.18
CA ARG A 110 -13.13 -4.53 -2.43
C ARG A 110 -13.78 -5.57 -3.35
N ARG A 111 -13.12 -6.70 -3.59
CA ARG A 111 -13.65 -7.80 -4.40
C ARG A 111 -13.15 -9.16 -3.94
N GLY A 112 -14.02 -10.17 -3.93
CA GLY A 112 -13.63 -11.56 -3.66
C GLY A 112 -12.78 -11.74 -2.39
N GLY A 113 -13.15 -11.08 -1.29
CA GLY A 113 -12.39 -11.11 -0.03
C GLY A 113 -11.09 -10.30 -0.02
N ARG A 114 -10.72 -9.66 -1.12
CA ARG A 114 -9.53 -8.81 -1.26
C ARG A 114 -9.88 -7.34 -1.17
N VAL A 115 -9.04 -6.58 -0.48
CA VAL A 115 -9.04 -5.12 -0.46
C VAL A 115 -7.84 -4.61 -1.25
N VAL A 116 -8.09 -3.70 -2.19
CA VAL A 116 -7.02 -2.98 -2.90
C VAL A 116 -6.77 -1.67 -2.18
N LEU A 117 -5.59 -1.55 -1.59
CA LEU A 117 -5.14 -0.39 -0.84
C LEU A 117 -4.18 0.45 -1.68
N PHE A 118 -4.25 1.75 -1.52
CA PHE A 118 -3.25 2.70 -2.03
C PHE A 118 -2.67 3.48 -0.87
N ILE A 119 -1.36 3.29 -0.65
CA ILE A 119 -0.59 3.98 0.38
C ILE A 119 0.38 4.93 -0.29
N TYR A 120 0.45 6.17 0.19
CA TYR A 120 1.27 7.21 -0.44
C TYR A 120 1.74 8.26 0.56
N ARG A 121 2.84 8.93 0.22
CA ARG A 121 3.36 10.13 0.92
C ARG A 121 2.90 11.37 0.15
N PRO A 122 2.03 12.23 0.71
CA PRO A 122 1.54 13.42 0.01
C PRO A 122 2.65 14.37 -0.47
N CYS A 123 3.73 14.54 0.31
CA CYS A 123 4.87 15.37 -0.08
C CYS A 123 5.59 14.80 -1.31
N ALA A 124 5.94 13.52 -1.30
CA ALA A 124 6.59 12.84 -2.42
C ALA A 124 5.71 12.84 -3.68
N LEU A 125 4.41 12.62 -3.52
CA LEU A 125 3.50 12.60 -4.65
C LEU A 125 3.30 14.01 -5.25
N LYS A 126 3.30 15.07 -4.42
CA LYS A 126 3.34 16.46 -4.93
C LYS A 126 4.62 16.75 -5.71
N GLN A 127 5.76 16.22 -5.27
CA GLN A 127 7.03 16.37 -5.98
C GLN A 127 7.02 15.63 -7.32
N VAL A 128 6.42 14.44 -7.39
CA VAL A 128 6.19 13.75 -8.68
C VAL A 128 5.37 14.62 -9.64
N LEU A 129 4.38 15.34 -9.12
CA LEU A 129 3.53 16.26 -9.88
C LEU A 129 4.22 17.59 -10.26
N THR A 130 5.50 17.80 -9.93
CA THR A 130 6.27 18.93 -10.49
C THR A 130 6.97 18.58 -11.80
N ASP A 131 7.08 17.28 -12.14
CA ASP A 131 7.65 16.85 -13.41
C ASP A 131 6.65 17.08 -14.55
N SER A 132 7.04 17.92 -15.51
CA SER A 132 6.21 18.28 -16.67
C SER A 132 5.85 17.07 -17.54
N LYS A 133 6.71 16.04 -17.64
CA LYS A 133 6.43 14.81 -18.38
C LYS A 133 5.34 13.99 -17.70
N VAL A 134 5.37 13.93 -16.37
CA VAL A 134 4.35 13.26 -15.57
C VAL A 134 3.02 13.98 -15.71
N CYS A 135 3.00 15.30 -15.51
CA CYS A 135 1.80 16.12 -15.68
C CYS A 135 1.19 15.99 -17.06
N SER A 136 2.01 16.09 -18.12
CA SER A 136 1.55 15.96 -19.50
C SER A 136 0.90 14.60 -19.75
N LEU A 137 1.50 13.51 -19.28
CA LEU A 137 0.96 12.17 -19.47
C LEU A 137 -0.31 11.93 -18.64
N LEU A 138 -0.35 12.38 -17.38
CA LEU A 138 -1.54 12.32 -16.54
C LEU A 138 -2.71 13.10 -17.16
N THR A 139 -2.49 14.35 -17.59
CA THR A 139 -3.52 15.16 -18.26
C THR A 139 -4.00 14.50 -19.55
N ALA A 140 -3.09 13.96 -20.37
CA ALA A 140 -3.45 13.24 -21.60
C ALA A 140 -4.31 11.99 -21.34
N THR A 141 -4.19 11.39 -20.15
CA THR A 141 -5.04 10.28 -19.74
C THR A 141 -6.35 10.72 -19.07
N GLY A 142 -6.56 12.02 -18.81
CA GLY A 142 -7.79 12.54 -18.20
C GLY A 142 -7.71 12.84 -16.69
N TYR A 143 -6.51 13.00 -16.14
CA TYR A 143 -6.36 13.47 -14.75
C TYR A 143 -6.46 14.99 -14.66
N ASP A 144 -7.16 15.43 -13.61
CA ASP A 144 -7.15 16.82 -13.17
C ASP A 144 -5.97 17.05 -12.21
N ILE A 145 -4.92 17.70 -12.71
CA ILE A 145 -3.66 17.93 -12.00
C ILE A 145 -3.64 19.24 -11.18
N ARG A 146 -4.78 19.92 -10.99
CA ARG A 146 -4.86 21.18 -10.21
C ARG A 146 -4.44 21.01 -8.75
N SER A 147 -4.64 19.82 -8.18
CA SER A 147 -4.28 19.51 -6.81
C SER A 147 -4.00 18.03 -6.63
N LEU A 148 -3.36 17.68 -5.50
CA LEU A 148 -3.19 16.27 -5.15
C LEU A 148 -4.54 15.57 -4.93
N ASP A 149 -5.50 16.25 -4.31
CA ASP A 149 -6.80 15.65 -3.99
C ASP A 149 -7.62 15.35 -5.26
N THR A 150 -7.53 16.20 -6.30
CA THR A 150 -8.15 15.94 -7.61
C THR A 150 -7.49 14.75 -8.31
N VAL A 151 -6.16 14.65 -8.29
CA VAL A 151 -5.42 13.48 -8.82
C VAL A 151 -5.85 12.18 -8.13
N ILE A 152 -5.93 12.19 -6.80
CA ILE A 152 -6.36 11.02 -6.02
C ILE A 152 -7.84 10.69 -6.28
N SER A 153 -8.70 11.70 -6.44
CA SER A 153 -10.11 11.50 -6.79
C SER A 153 -10.25 10.82 -8.16
N THR A 154 -9.53 11.29 -9.18
CA THR A 154 -9.51 10.65 -10.50
C THR A 154 -9.00 9.21 -10.42
N LEU A 155 -7.92 8.96 -9.67
CA LEU A 155 -7.42 7.59 -9.46
C LEU A 155 -8.50 6.68 -8.87
N ARG A 156 -9.21 7.14 -7.82
CA ARG A 156 -10.31 6.39 -7.20
C ARG A 156 -11.41 6.08 -8.20
N GLN A 157 -11.84 7.06 -8.99
CA GLN A 157 -12.88 6.88 -10.01
C GLN A 157 -12.45 5.86 -11.07
N ARG A 158 -11.22 5.96 -11.59
CA ARG A 158 -10.72 5.04 -12.62
C ARG A 158 -10.57 3.61 -12.11
N MET A 159 -10.04 3.45 -10.90
CA MET A 159 -9.97 2.15 -10.24
C MET A 159 -11.38 1.59 -10.03
N ALA A 160 -12.31 2.39 -9.49
CA ALA A 160 -13.70 1.97 -9.31
C ALA A 160 -14.38 1.57 -10.63
N ASN A 161 -14.10 2.27 -11.73
CA ASN A 161 -14.63 1.91 -13.06
C ASN A 161 -14.04 0.57 -13.55
N TYR A 162 -12.72 0.40 -13.49
CA TYR A 162 -12.05 -0.86 -13.83
C TYR A 162 -12.61 -2.04 -13.04
N TYR A 163 -12.77 -1.84 -11.74
CA TYR A 163 -13.19 -2.85 -10.81
C TYR A 163 -14.71 -3.11 -10.85
N GLY A 164 -15.53 -2.09 -11.10
CA GLY A 164 -16.99 -2.14 -11.13
C GLY A 164 -17.62 -2.53 -12.46
N ALA A 165 -16.85 -2.61 -13.55
CA ALA A 165 -17.32 -2.92 -14.91
C ALA A 165 -17.76 -4.39 -15.12
N ALA A 166 -18.55 -4.95 -14.19
CA ALA A 166 -19.03 -6.32 -14.23
C ALA A 166 -20.13 -6.57 -15.28
N THR A 167 -20.62 -5.56 -16.00
CA THR A 167 -21.78 -5.74 -16.90
C THR A 167 -21.67 -5.21 -18.33
N HIS A 168 -21.00 -4.10 -18.66
CA HIS A 168 -21.06 -3.60 -20.06
C HIS A 168 -19.78 -2.89 -20.56
N GLY A 169 -18.71 -3.66 -20.78
CA GLY A 169 -17.47 -3.20 -21.40
C GLY A 169 -16.33 -3.11 -20.39
N ALA A 170 -15.32 -3.96 -20.54
CA ALA A 170 -14.17 -3.99 -19.64
C ALA A 170 -13.41 -2.66 -19.78
N ALA A 171 -13.59 -1.75 -18.81
CA ALA A 171 -12.65 -0.66 -18.64
C ALA A 171 -11.25 -1.29 -18.46
N SER A 172 -10.25 -0.77 -19.16
CA SER A 172 -8.87 -1.26 -19.02
C SER A 172 -8.29 -0.81 -17.68
N PHE A 173 -7.32 -1.57 -17.17
CA PHE A 173 -6.65 -1.16 -15.94
C PHE A 173 -5.93 0.18 -16.16
N PRO A 174 -6.06 1.15 -15.24
CA PRO A 174 -5.43 2.46 -15.35
C PRO A 174 -3.90 2.37 -15.18
N HIS A 175 -3.20 1.92 -16.22
CA HIS A 175 -1.75 1.69 -16.18
C HIS A 175 -0.92 2.96 -15.95
N GLU A 176 -1.49 4.13 -16.24
CA GLU A 176 -0.88 5.42 -15.92
C GLU A 176 -0.65 5.64 -14.42
N VAL A 177 -1.31 4.84 -13.55
CA VAL A 177 -1.04 4.82 -12.11
C VAL A 177 0.45 4.61 -11.80
N GLY A 178 1.21 3.98 -12.70
CA GLY A 178 2.66 3.83 -12.59
C GLY A 178 3.40 5.14 -12.33
N LEU A 179 2.91 6.27 -12.86
CA LEU A 179 3.47 7.59 -12.59
C LEU A 179 3.36 7.96 -11.12
N LEU A 180 2.19 7.71 -10.51
CA LEU A 180 1.93 7.96 -9.10
C LEU A 180 2.72 7.01 -8.19
N LEU A 181 3.11 5.85 -8.71
CA LEU A 181 4.01 4.90 -8.02
C LEU A 181 5.50 5.28 -8.14
N GLY A 182 5.81 6.35 -8.87
CA GLY A 182 7.17 6.85 -9.08
C GLY A 182 7.92 6.18 -10.22
N TYR A 183 7.24 5.54 -11.17
CA TYR A 183 7.89 4.99 -12.36
C TYR A 183 8.22 6.10 -13.36
N PRO A 184 9.37 6.02 -14.06
CA PRO A 184 9.73 7.01 -15.07
C PRO A 184 8.65 7.17 -16.14
N ALA A 185 8.42 8.40 -16.60
CA ALA A 185 7.35 8.72 -17.54
C ALA A 185 7.53 8.00 -18.89
N GLU A 186 8.77 7.81 -19.33
CA GLU A 186 9.13 7.03 -20.51
C GLU A 186 8.75 5.55 -20.37
N ASP A 187 8.87 4.98 -19.17
CA ASP A 187 8.58 3.58 -18.92
C ASP A 187 7.07 3.34 -18.88
N VAL A 188 6.32 4.22 -18.23
CA VAL A 188 4.85 4.17 -18.23
C VAL A 188 4.30 4.35 -19.63
N ARG A 189 4.82 5.32 -20.38
CA ARG A 189 4.43 5.56 -21.78
C ARG A 189 4.74 4.37 -22.66
N GLY A 190 5.93 3.78 -22.51
CA GLY A 190 6.35 2.59 -23.26
C GLY A 190 5.46 1.39 -23.00
N PHE A 191 5.09 1.17 -21.73
CA PHE A 191 4.16 0.12 -21.32
C PHE A 191 2.77 0.31 -21.95
N MET A 192 2.20 1.51 -21.81
CA MET A 192 0.87 1.83 -22.36
C MET A 192 0.81 1.73 -23.88
N ALA A 193 1.92 2.02 -24.56
CA ALA A 193 2.03 1.93 -26.01
C ALA A 193 2.34 0.51 -26.53
N GLY A 194 2.47 -0.49 -25.64
CA GLY A 194 2.77 -1.87 -26.03
C GLY A 194 4.15 -2.03 -26.70
N LYS A 195 5.11 -1.18 -26.36
CA LYS A 195 6.47 -1.27 -26.92
C LYS A 195 7.19 -2.53 -26.42
N LYS A 196 8.31 -2.86 -27.06
CA LYS A 196 9.24 -3.87 -26.56
C LYS A 196 10.08 -3.29 -25.42
N GLU A 197 10.09 -3.93 -24.26
CA GLU A 197 10.95 -3.54 -23.14
C GLU A 197 12.44 -3.72 -23.46
N VAL A 198 13.28 -2.88 -22.83
CA VAL A 198 14.75 -2.99 -22.91
C VAL A 198 15.36 -3.56 -21.64
N CYS A 199 14.65 -3.48 -20.51
CA CYS A 199 15.06 -4.02 -19.23
C CYS A 199 13.83 -4.36 -18.38
N ARG A 200 13.96 -5.32 -17.47
CA ARG A 200 12.85 -5.76 -16.60
C ARG A 200 13.34 -5.98 -15.17
N GLY A 201 12.56 -5.46 -14.22
CA GLY A 201 12.74 -5.62 -12.78
C GLY A 201 11.38 -5.50 -12.08
N PRO A 202 11.25 -4.68 -11.02
CA PRO A 202 9.95 -4.38 -10.40
C PRO A 202 8.91 -3.79 -11.37
N TRP A 203 9.35 -3.16 -12.47
CA TRP A 203 8.54 -2.84 -13.64
C TRP A 203 9.30 -3.13 -14.94
N LYS A 204 8.63 -2.95 -16.09
CA LYS A 204 9.26 -3.02 -17.41
C LYS A 204 9.81 -1.64 -17.79
N ALA A 205 11.10 -1.56 -18.12
CA ALA A 205 11.74 -0.33 -18.54
C ALA A 205 11.89 -0.26 -20.07
N TYR A 206 11.82 0.97 -20.57
CA TYR A 206 11.77 1.33 -21.98
C TYR A 206 12.77 2.45 -22.34
N GLY A 207 13.41 3.06 -21.34
CA GLY A 207 14.46 4.09 -21.50
C GLY A 207 15.88 3.55 -21.34
N ASP A 208 16.70 4.25 -20.55
CA ASP A 208 18.09 3.86 -20.28
C ASP A 208 18.17 2.61 -19.38
N VAL A 209 18.83 1.55 -19.88
CA VAL A 209 18.97 0.27 -19.17
C VAL A 209 19.76 0.41 -17.88
N LYS A 210 20.87 1.16 -17.89
CA LYS A 210 21.74 1.32 -16.70
C LYS A 210 21.02 2.13 -15.63
N ALA A 211 20.35 3.21 -16.01
CA ALA A 211 19.55 4.02 -15.10
C ALA A 211 18.39 3.20 -14.49
N ALA A 212 17.71 2.38 -15.30
CA ALA A 212 16.66 1.49 -14.81
C ALA A 212 17.20 0.47 -13.78
N GLN A 213 18.31 -0.19 -14.10
CA GLN A 213 18.95 -1.15 -13.19
C GLN A 213 19.40 -0.51 -11.88
N ALA A 214 19.98 0.69 -11.93
CA ALA A 214 20.37 1.45 -10.74
C ALA A 214 19.15 1.75 -9.83
N ARG A 215 18.03 2.20 -10.42
CA ARG A 215 16.78 2.44 -9.69
C ARG A 215 16.23 1.16 -9.07
N PHE A 216 16.22 0.06 -9.82
CA PHE A 216 15.77 -1.25 -9.31
C PHE A 216 16.59 -1.68 -8.11
N HIS A 217 17.91 -1.56 -8.19
CA HIS A 217 18.82 -1.93 -7.12
C HIS A 217 18.58 -1.08 -5.87
N CYS A 218 18.48 0.25 -6.02
CA CYS A 218 18.23 1.17 -4.92
C CYS A 218 16.89 0.87 -4.22
N ILE A 219 15.80 0.73 -4.98
CA ILE A 219 14.48 0.38 -4.44
C ILE A 219 14.55 -0.98 -3.72
N ALA A 220 15.14 -1.99 -4.35
CA ALA A 220 15.22 -3.32 -3.76
C ALA A 220 16.05 -3.33 -2.45
N ALA A 221 17.12 -2.56 -2.38
CA ALA A 221 17.93 -2.42 -1.18
C ALA A 221 17.15 -1.75 -0.03
N CYS A 222 16.50 -0.61 -0.30
CA CYS A 222 15.67 0.09 0.69
C CYS A 222 14.48 -0.77 1.15
N GLU A 223 13.80 -1.44 0.23
CA GLU A 223 12.69 -2.32 0.55
C GLU A 223 13.12 -3.51 1.40
N ARG A 224 14.26 -4.13 1.06
CA ARG A 224 14.82 -5.25 1.82
C ARG A 224 15.18 -4.82 3.23
N HIS A 225 15.91 -3.70 3.36
CA HIS A 225 16.30 -3.18 4.67
C HIS A 225 15.09 -2.89 5.56
N CYS A 226 14.03 -2.28 5.00
CA CYS A 226 12.78 -2.05 5.74
C CYS A 226 12.12 -3.36 6.22
N ARG A 227 12.12 -4.40 5.39
CA ARG A 227 11.54 -5.71 5.75
C ARG A 227 12.41 -6.45 6.77
N GLU A 228 13.73 -6.38 6.65
CA GLU A 228 14.68 -6.97 7.59
C GLU A 228 14.56 -6.35 8.99
N ARG A 229 14.43 -5.02 9.07
CA ARG A 229 14.17 -4.31 10.33
C ARG A 229 12.87 -4.77 11.00
N PHE A 230 11.80 -4.90 10.22
CA PHE A 230 10.53 -5.43 10.75
C PHE A 230 10.71 -6.87 11.27
N ALA A 231 11.39 -7.72 10.49
CA ALA A 231 11.66 -9.11 10.86
C ALA A 231 12.56 -9.23 12.10
N ALA A 232 13.45 -8.26 12.33
CA ALA A 232 14.30 -8.14 13.52
C ALA A 232 13.54 -7.67 14.77
N GLY A 233 12.24 -7.38 14.65
CA GLY A 233 11.38 -7.04 15.78
C GLY A 233 11.09 -5.55 15.94
N GLU A 234 11.58 -4.68 15.04
CA GLU A 234 11.18 -3.27 15.07
C GLU A 234 9.67 -3.13 14.83
N SER A 235 9.06 -2.25 15.61
CA SER A 235 7.65 -1.94 15.54
C SER A 235 7.31 -1.16 14.27
N PHE A 236 6.03 -1.18 13.90
CA PHE A 236 5.56 -0.41 12.76
C PHE A 236 5.81 1.09 12.92
N ALA A 237 5.66 1.64 14.13
CA ALA A 237 5.96 3.04 14.41
C ALA A 237 7.44 3.39 14.17
N GLU A 238 8.36 2.55 14.59
CA GLU A 238 9.81 2.74 14.37
C GLU A 238 10.17 2.70 12.88
N LEU A 239 9.52 1.82 12.12
CA LEU A 239 9.67 1.80 10.67
C LEU A 239 9.15 3.08 10.00
N LEU A 240 8.04 3.62 10.49
CA LEU A 240 7.40 4.81 9.93
C LEU A 240 8.10 6.12 10.32
N ALA A 241 8.78 6.17 11.46
CA ALA A 241 9.46 7.35 12.00
C ALA A 241 10.77 7.72 11.27
N GLN A 242 11.19 6.94 10.28
CA GLN A 242 12.48 7.13 9.61
C GLN A 242 12.51 8.42 8.77
N PRO A 243 13.65 9.15 8.75
CA PRO A 243 13.85 10.28 7.85
C PRO A 243 13.69 9.83 6.40
N SER A 244 12.91 10.58 5.61
CA SER A 244 12.70 10.26 4.20
C SER A 244 14.01 10.40 3.41
N VAL A 245 14.48 9.32 2.80
CA VAL A 245 15.72 9.29 1.99
C VAL A 245 15.59 10.09 0.68
N MET A 246 14.41 10.63 0.37
CA MET A 246 14.14 11.40 -0.87
C MET A 246 15.07 12.60 -1.10
N HIS A 247 15.64 13.19 -0.05
CA HIS A 247 16.61 14.30 -0.21
C HIS A 247 17.97 13.84 -0.77
N ILE A 248 18.32 12.55 -0.67
CA ILE A 248 19.65 12.05 -1.05
C ILE A 248 19.72 11.65 -2.53
N LEU A 249 18.59 11.34 -3.17
CA LEU A 249 18.57 10.81 -4.54
C LEU A 249 18.29 11.85 -5.64
N GLN A 250 17.97 13.09 -5.27
CA GLN A 250 17.90 14.19 -6.25
C GLN A 250 19.28 14.65 -6.74
N SER A 251 20.36 14.20 -6.10
CA SER A 251 21.75 14.49 -6.49
C SER A 251 22.41 13.38 -7.32
N VAL A 252 21.71 12.27 -7.59
CA VAL A 252 22.28 11.07 -8.26
C VAL A 252 21.42 10.58 -9.45
N LEU A 253 20.32 11.27 -9.77
CA LEU A 253 19.47 11.02 -10.94
C LEU A 253 19.39 12.26 -11.83
#